data_AF-A0A8R1I2U7-F1
#
_entry.id   AF-A0A8R1I2U7-F1
#
_cell.length_a   1.000
_cell.length_b   1.000
_cell.length_c   1.000
_cell.angle_alpha   90.00
_cell.angle_beta   90.00
_cell.angle_gamma   90.00
#
_symmetry.space_group_name_H-M   'P 1'
#
loop_
_entity.id
_entity.type
_entity.pdbx_description
1 polymer ?
#
loop_
_entity_poly.entity_id
_entity_poly.type
_entity_poly.pdbx_seq_one_letter_code
_entity_poly.pdbx_strand_id
1 'polypeptide(L)'
;MAPQAIIILILTTLMVVGAVVFQQIDPVLAEQSFYEVIFFEFITISTIGYGNQYPITRQSRIFSIIFALMGIPLLVVTLGNFGKYLTKFYWKAYGSIFRKKVERQLVNDKDIPLIIIIGLYGLTFLVGFFTIPQSGKAYSVDDTYFSFISFATVGFGDKVPQIDTFYRFGKVMSYLVWGTILNIILINYLTNCFNDLINRTPQIRGTKMEVMIGDQFITVSEITSLVAQQFHASPHQVRSILHDIDKIMEDMQNNENTMEIEEKS
;
A
#
# COMPACT_ATOMS: atom_id res chain seq x y z
N MET A 1 3.45 12.53 -17.03
CA MET A 1 4.37 13.18 -16.08
C MET A 1 3.74 14.39 -15.39
N ALA A 2 3.00 15.26 -16.11
CA ALA A 2 2.35 16.44 -15.52
C ALA A 2 1.41 16.17 -14.30
N PRO A 3 0.59 15.11 -14.26
CA PRO A 3 -0.29 14.86 -13.11
C PRO A 3 0.47 14.55 -11.81
N GLN A 4 1.58 13.80 -11.91
CA GLN A 4 2.38 13.43 -10.73
C GLN A 4 3.10 14.65 -10.15
N ALA A 5 3.60 15.55 -10.99
CA ALA A 5 4.26 16.77 -10.54
C ALA A 5 3.31 17.66 -9.74
N ILE A 6 2.03 17.72 -10.14
CA ILE A 6 0.99 18.47 -9.41
C ILE A 6 0.78 17.86 -8.02
N ILE A 7 0.65 16.54 -7.91
CA ILE A 7 0.47 15.87 -6.60
C ILE A 7 1.66 16.12 -5.67
N ILE A 8 2.89 16.01 -6.19
CA ILE A 8 4.11 16.27 -5.43
C ILE A 8 4.15 17.74 -4.98
N LEU A 9 3.77 18.67 -5.86
CA LEU A 9 3.72 20.09 -5.53
C LEU A 9 2.70 20.35 -4.41
N ILE A 10 1.49 19.80 -4.51
CA ILE A 10 0.45 19.92 -3.49
C ILE A 10 0.93 19.33 -2.16
N LEU A 11 1.52 18.14 -2.16
CA LEU A 11 2.07 17.51 -0.97
C LEU A 11 3.18 18.36 -0.34
N THR A 12 4.09 18.90 -1.15
CA THR A 12 5.18 19.75 -0.68
C THR A 12 4.63 21.05 -0.07
N THR A 13 3.66 21.69 -0.72
CA THR A 13 2.99 22.88 -0.19
C THR A 13 2.25 22.56 1.11
N LEU A 14 1.56 21.42 1.18
CA LEU A 14 0.86 20.97 2.39
C LEU A 14 1.84 20.84 3.56
N MET A 15 3.00 20.19 3.37
CA MET A 15 4.02 20.07 4.40
C MET A 15 4.62 21.43 4.81
N VAL A 16 4.97 22.28 3.84
CA VAL A 16 5.53 23.62 4.17
C VAL A 16 4.54 24.46 4.96
N VAL A 17 3.27 24.50 4.54
CA VAL A 17 2.21 25.23 5.26
C VAL A 17 1.93 24.60 6.61
N GLY A 18 1.87 23.27 6.68
CA GLY A 18 1.67 22.53 7.92
C GLY A 18 2.74 22.87 8.96
N ALA A 19 4.01 22.86 8.56
CA ALA A 19 5.12 23.11 9.47
C ALA A 19 5.05 24.52 10.05
N VAL A 20 4.73 25.52 9.22
CA VAL A 20 4.50 26.91 9.67
C VAL A 20 3.34 26.99 10.66
N VAL A 21 2.23 26.28 10.41
CA VAL A 21 1.07 26.29 11.30
C VAL A 21 1.39 25.60 12.62
N PHE A 22 2.00 24.41 12.60
CA PHE A 22 2.39 23.68 13.82
C PHE A 22 3.32 24.49 14.72
N GLN A 23 4.31 25.19 14.15
CA GLN A 23 5.19 26.07 14.92
C GLN A 23 4.47 27.27 15.56
N GLN A 24 3.31 27.68 15.06
CA GLN A 24 2.54 28.79 15.65
C GLN A 24 1.57 28.32 16.75
N ILE A 25 1.02 27.11 16.62
CA ILE A 25 -0.10 26.64 17.47
C ILE A 25 0.31 25.59 18.51
N ASP A 26 1.54 25.06 18.43
CA ASP A 26 2.07 24.08 19.36
C ASP A 26 3.42 24.55 19.94
N PRO A 27 3.52 24.79 21.26
CA PRO A 27 4.74 25.33 21.85
C PRO A 27 5.90 24.34 21.84
N VAL A 28 5.65 23.03 21.84
CA VAL A 28 6.74 22.02 21.76
C VAL A 28 7.33 22.00 20.35
N LEU A 29 6.49 22.08 19.32
CA LEU A 29 6.94 22.11 17.92
C LEU A 29 7.52 23.48 17.54
N ALA A 30 7.11 24.56 18.20
CA ALA A 30 7.68 25.90 18.02
C ALA A 30 9.17 25.99 18.38
N GLU A 31 9.62 25.18 19.35
CA GLU A 31 11.02 25.12 19.76
C GLU A 31 11.89 24.28 18.83
N GLN A 32 11.29 23.44 17.97
CA GLN A 32 12.02 22.59 17.03
C GLN A 32 12.42 23.38 15.78
N SER A 33 13.50 22.93 15.14
CA SER A 33 13.89 23.48 13.85
C SER A 33 12.87 23.12 12.76
N PHE A 34 12.82 23.92 11.68
CA PHE A 34 11.85 23.71 10.60
C PHE A 34 11.91 22.31 9.98
N TYR A 35 13.11 21.76 9.80
CA TYR A 35 13.29 20.43 9.21
C TYR A 35 12.93 19.30 10.18
N GLU A 36 13.02 19.51 11.50
CA GLU A 36 12.51 18.57 12.50
C GLU A 36 10.98 18.54 12.51
N VAL A 37 10.31 19.69 12.34
CA VAL A 37 8.85 19.75 12.20
C VAL A 37 8.39 19.06 10.91
N ILE A 38 9.05 19.31 9.78
CA ILE A 38 8.78 18.59 8.52
C ILE A 38 8.99 17.08 8.69
N PHE A 39 9.96 16.66 9.52
CA PHE A 39 10.14 15.25 9.85
C PHE A 39 9.00 14.67 10.68
N PHE A 40 8.59 15.38 11.74
CA PHE A 40 7.40 15.05 12.51
C PHE A 40 6.16 14.90 11.63
N GLU A 41 5.96 15.82 10.68
CA GLU A 41 4.85 15.75 9.74
C GLU A 41 4.94 14.53 8.83
N PHE A 42 6.11 14.28 8.24
CA PHE A 42 6.34 13.13 7.37
C PHE A 42 6.05 11.82 8.10
N ILE A 43 6.58 11.61 9.32
CA ILE A 43 6.30 10.38 10.09
C ILE A 43 4.82 10.26 10.47
N THR A 44 4.11 11.38 10.59
CA THR A 44 2.67 11.42 10.84
C THR A 44 1.87 10.97 9.61
N ILE A 45 2.13 11.58 8.44
CA ILE A 45 1.38 11.27 7.21
C ILE A 45 1.83 9.96 6.53
N SER A 46 3.02 9.45 6.87
CA SER A 46 3.47 8.09 6.51
C SER A 46 3.01 7.04 7.49
N THR A 47 2.21 7.41 8.49
CA THR A 47 1.65 6.53 9.52
C THR A 47 2.70 5.74 10.31
N ILE A 48 3.96 6.21 10.32
CA ILE A 48 5.02 5.63 11.15
C ILE A 48 4.80 6.04 12.61
N GLY A 49 4.68 7.34 12.87
CA GLY A 49 4.28 7.87 14.17
C GLY A 49 5.07 7.36 15.39
N TYR A 50 6.39 7.60 15.46
CA TYR A 50 7.24 7.14 16.59
C TYR A 50 6.77 7.59 17.98
N GLY A 51 5.94 8.64 18.10
CA GLY A 51 5.37 9.06 19.38
C GLY A 51 6.35 9.77 20.32
N ASN A 52 7.60 10.02 19.91
CA ASN A 52 8.58 10.81 20.67
C ASN A 52 8.24 12.32 20.69
N GLN A 53 7.50 12.78 19.68
CA GLN A 53 6.93 14.12 19.58
C GLN A 53 5.45 13.99 19.20
N TYR A 54 4.59 14.79 19.80
CA TYR A 54 3.15 14.77 19.55
C TYR A 54 2.49 16.13 19.87
N PRO A 55 1.38 16.48 19.19
CA PRO A 55 0.67 17.73 19.45
C PRO A 55 0.07 17.76 20.86
N ILE A 56 0.39 18.79 21.64
CA ILE A 56 -0.04 18.91 23.04
C ILE A 56 -1.24 19.84 23.23
N THR A 57 -1.43 20.83 22.36
CA THR A 57 -2.55 21.78 22.48
C THR A 57 -3.81 21.23 21.81
N ARG A 58 -4.99 21.71 22.25
CA ARG A 58 -6.26 21.33 21.62
C ARG A 58 -6.30 21.74 20.15
N GLN A 59 -5.74 22.90 19.82
CA GLN A 59 -5.70 23.42 18.45
C GLN A 59 -4.77 22.59 17.58
N SER A 60 -3.56 22.27 18.06
CA SER A 60 -2.59 21.46 17.30
C SER A 60 -3.07 20.04 17.07
N ARG A 61 -3.82 19.44 18.01
CA ARG A 61 -4.47 18.13 17.82
C ARG A 61 -5.55 18.15 16.76
N ILE A 62 -6.44 19.15 16.76
CA ILE A 62 -7.49 19.29 15.73
C ILE A 62 -6.84 19.50 14.36
N PHE A 63 -5.83 20.36 14.28
CA PHE A 63 -5.09 20.60 13.06
C PHE A 63 -4.41 19.33 12.55
N SER A 64 -3.78 18.55 13.43
CA SER A 64 -3.14 17.27 13.10
C SER A 64 -4.11 16.26 12.47
N ILE A 65 -5.37 16.20 12.95
CA ILE A 65 -6.40 15.34 12.34
C ILE A 65 -6.66 15.76 10.89
N ILE A 66 -6.89 17.06 10.64
CA ILE A 66 -7.18 17.59 9.30
C ILE A 66 -5.97 17.39 8.37
N PHE A 67 -4.78 17.69 8.87
CA PHE A 67 -3.52 17.51 8.17
C PHE A 67 -3.30 16.05 7.77
N ALA A 68 -3.53 15.10 8.68
CA ALA A 68 -3.38 13.67 8.41
C ALA A 68 -4.41 13.16 7.38
N LEU A 69 -5.68 13.60 7.48
CA LEU A 69 -6.74 13.24 6.53
C LEU A 69 -6.40 13.63 5.09
N MET A 70 -5.74 14.77 4.89
CA MET A 70 -5.29 15.21 3.57
C MET A 70 -3.94 14.60 3.16
N GLY A 71 -2.99 14.53 4.10
CA GLY A 71 -1.62 14.14 3.85
C GLY A 71 -1.44 12.65 3.58
N ILE A 72 -2.14 11.78 4.32
CA ILE A 72 -1.99 10.32 4.16
C ILE A 72 -2.39 9.88 2.73
N PRO A 73 -3.57 10.23 2.18
CA PRO A 73 -3.93 9.84 0.82
C PRO A 73 -2.96 10.38 -0.23
N LEU A 74 -2.54 11.65 -0.09
CA LEU A 74 -1.59 12.27 -1.02
C LEU A 74 -0.23 11.55 -1.00
N LEU A 75 0.27 11.20 0.18
CA LEU A 75 1.52 10.47 0.33
C LEU A 75 1.42 9.06 -0.26
N VAL A 76 0.36 8.31 0.07
CA VAL A 76 0.15 6.95 -0.43
C VAL A 76 0.10 6.92 -1.96
N VAL A 77 -0.65 7.85 -2.58
CA VAL A 77 -0.70 7.98 -4.06
C VAL A 77 0.67 8.33 -4.62
N THR A 78 1.39 9.27 -3.97
CA THR A 78 2.73 9.68 -4.40
C THR A 78 3.71 8.51 -4.39
N LEU A 79 3.80 7.79 -3.26
CA LEU A 79 4.70 6.65 -3.09
C LEU A 79 4.30 5.47 -3.99
N GLY A 80 3.01 5.19 -4.15
CA GLY A 80 2.51 4.15 -5.06
C GLY A 80 2.88 4.43 -6.52
N ASN A 81 2.79 5.68 -6.97
CA ASN A 81 3.23 6.07 -8.31
C ASN A 81 4.76 5.94 -8.49
N PHE A 82 5.55 6.27 -7.46
CA PHE A 82 6.98 5.99 -7.46
C PHE A 82 7.28 4.49 -7.54
N GLY A 83 6.53 3.65 -6.82
CA GLY A 83 6.64 2.19 -6.91
C GLY A 83 6.38 1.68 -8.32
N LYS A 84 5.33 2.20 -8.99
CA LYS A 84 5.04 1.88 -10.40
C LYS A 84 6.17 2.31 -11.35
N TYR A 85 6.76 3.50 -11.13
CA TYR A 85 7.92 3.92 -11.92
C TYR A 85 9.13 3.01 -11.72
N LEU A 86 9.37 2.53 -10.50
CA LEU A 86 10.44 1.58 -10.19
C LEU A 86 10.21 0.23 -10.90
N THR A 87 8.98 -0.30 -10.90
CA THR A 87 8.62 -1.52 -11.64
C THR A 87 8.84 -1.35 -13.15
N LYS A 88 8.40 -0.22 -13.72
CA LYS A 88 8.63 0.10 -15.13
C LYS A 88 10.12 0.20 -15.47
N PHE A 89 10.90 0.84 -14.61
CA PHE A 89 12.34 0.96 -14.76
C PHE A 89 13.01 -0.42 -14.72
N TYR A 90 12.64 -1.27 -13.77
CA TYR A 90 13.13 -2.65 -13.66
C TYR A 90 12.91 -3.43 -14.96
N TRP A 91 11.68 -3.47 -15.48
CA TRP A 91 11.36 -4.21 -16.71
C TRP A 91 12.09 -3.65 -17.93
N LYS A 92 12.24 -2.33 -18.02
CA LYS A 92 13.02 -1.68 -19.08
C LYS A 92 14.51 -2.06 -19.00
N ALA A 93 15.10 -2.02 -17.80
CA ALA A 93 16.48 -2.40 -17.58
C ALA A 93 16.71 -3.89 -17.89
N TYR A 94 15.80 -4.76 -17.45
CA TYR A 94 15.83 -6.19 -17.74
C TYR A 94 15.83 -6.46 -19.26
N GLY A 95 14.92 -5.84 -20.00
CA GLY A 95 14.88 -5.97 -21.46
C GLY A 95 16.16 -5.50 -22.16
N SER A 96 16.72 -4.38 -21.69
CA SER A 96 17.97 -3.82 -22.23
C SER A 96 19.17 -4.73 -21.95
N ILE A 97 19.27 -5.31 -20.76
CA ILE A 97 20.40 -6.16 -20.35
C ILE A 97 20.34 -7.52 -21.07
N PHE A 98 19.16 -8.15 -21.10
CA PHE A 98 18.99 -9.48 -21.70
C PHE A 98 18.71 -9.44 -23.21
N ARG A 99 18.75 -8.27 -23.85
CA ARG A 99 18.41 -8.03 -25.27
C ARG A 99 17.09 -8.69 -25.72
N LYS A 100 16.14 -8.86 -24.79
CA LYS A 100 14.81 -9.38 -25.08
C LYS A 100 13.87 -8.22 -25.33
N LYS A 101 13.04 -8.33 -26.38
CA LYS A 101 11.94 -7.38 -26.61
C LYS A 101 10.90 -7.60 -25.51
N VAL A 102 10.97 -6.78 -24.47
CA VAL A 102 9.95 -6.76 -23.41
C VAL A 102 8.72 -6.07 -24.01
N GLU A 103 7.67 -6.86 -24.20
CA GLU A 103 6.40 -6.38 -24.73
C GLU A 103 5.77 -5.36 -23.76
N ARG A 104 5.20 -4.26 -24.26
CA ARG A 104 4.68 -3.18 -23.40
C ARG A 104 3.59 -3.66 -22.43
N GLN A 105 2.83 -4.69 -22.78
CA GLN A 105 1.80 -5.29 -21.92
C GLN A 105 2.40 -6.02 -20.70
N LEU A 106 3.58 -6.65 -20.82
CA LEU A 106 4.27 -7.30 -19.69
C LEU A 106 4.70 -6.31 -18.58
N VAL A 107 4.86 -5.03 -18.92
CA VAL A 107 5.34 -3.99 -18.00
C VAL A 107 4.23 -3.44 -17.10
N ASN A 108 2.96 -3.55 -17.52
CA ASN A 108 1.82 -3.04 -16.75
C ASN A 108 1.19 -4.11 -15.86
N ASP A 109 1.29 -5.40 -16.22
CA ASP A 109 0.55 -6.47 -15.52
C ASP A 109 1.43 -7.38 -14.65
N LYS A 110 2.76 -7.31 -14.75
CA LYS A 110 3.66 -8.16 -13.96
C LYS A 110 4.42 -7.40 -12.89
N ASP A 111 4.21 -7.82 -11.65
CA ASP A 111 5.01 -7.38 -10.51
C ASP A 111 6.49 -7.76 -10.65
N ILE A 112 7.33 -7.03 -9.93
CA ILE A 112 8.74 -7.37 -9.77
C ILE A 112 8.83 -8.74 -9.07
N PRO A 113 9.69 -9.67 -9.54
CA PRO A 113 9.90 -10.95 -8.88
C PRO A 113 10.36 -10.78 -7.42
N LEU A 114 9.82 -11.58 -6.50
CA LEU A 114 10.12 -11.49 -5.06
C LEU A 114 11.62 -11.48 -4.75
N ILE A 115 12.42 -12.29 -5.47
CA ILE A 115 13.87 -12.36 -5.25
C ILE A 115 14.58 -11.02 -5.48
N ILE A 116 14.06 -10.20 -6.42
CA ILE A 116 14.60 -8.86 -6.68
C ILE A 116 14.17 -7.89 -5.58
N ILE A 117 12.92 -7.98 -5.10
CA ILE A 117 12.43 -7.17 -3.96
C ILE A 117 13.27 -7.45 -2.71
N ILE A 118 13.49 -8.74 -2.39
CA ILE A 118 14.35 -9.15 -1.28
C ILE A 118 15.78 -8.65 -1.47
N GLY A 119 16.32 -8.72 -2.69
CA GLY A 119 17.64 -8.18 -3.02
C GLY A 119 17.74 -6.66 -2.82
N LEU A 120 16.71 -5.90 -3.20
CA LEU A 120 16.64 -4.45 -3.00
C LEU A 120 16.52 -4.08 -1.51
N TYR A 121 15.78 -4.86 -0.73
CA TYR A 121 15.76 -4.73 0.73
C TYR A 121 17.13 -5.01 1.35
N GLY A 122 17.78 -6.11 0.95
CA GLY A 122 19.14 -6.45 1.38
C GLY A 122 20.14 -5.33 1.07
N LEU A 123 20.07 -4.74 -0.13
CA LEU A 123 20.88 -3.58 -0.50
C LEU A 123 20.55 -2.35 0.36
N THR A 124 19.28 -2.10 0.65
CA THR A 124 18.84 -0.97 1.48
C THR A 124 19.36 -1.12 2.91
N PHE A 125 19.32 -2.32 3.49
CA PHE A 125 19.93 -2.59 4.78
C PHE A 125 21.46 -2.47 4.74
N LEU A 126 22.11 -2.91 3.65
CA LEU A 126 23.55 -2.71 3.44
C LEU A 126 23.92 -1.22 3.36
N VAL A 127 23.13 -0.40 2.67
CA VAL A 127 23.35 1.05 2.62
C VAL A 127 23.12 1.67 4.00
N GLY A 128 22.04 1.27 4.70
CA GLY A 128 21.75 1.70 6.06
C GLY A 128 22.91 1.39 7.02
N PHE A 129 23.47 0.18 6.91
CA PHE A 129 24.66 -0.29 7.63
C PHE A 129 25.87 0.65 7.48
N PHE A 130 26.09 1.21 6.29
CA PHE A 130 27.22 2.14 6.07
C PHE A 130 26.91 3.60 6.38
N THR A 131 25.65 4.04 6.30
CA THR A 131 25.31 5.48 6.24
C THR A 131 24.62 6.05 7.49
N ILE A 132 24.03 5.21 8.34
CA ILE A 132 23.23 5.62 9.51
C ILE A 132 23.64 4.89 10.81
N PRO A 133 24.91 4.93 11.27
CA PRO A 133 25.23 4.44 12.60
C PRO A 133 24.73 5.43 13.65
N GLN A 134 23.49 5.24 14.13
CA GLN A 134 22.93 6.04 15.22
C GLN A 134 23.42 5.58 16.59
N SER A 135 23.82 4.31 16.66
CA SER A 135 24.31 3.67 17.88
C SER A 135 25.75 4.08 18.25
N GLY A 136 26.40 4.97 17.47
CA GLY A 136 27.83 5.29 17.61
C GLY A 136 28.78 4.14 17.25
N LYS A 137 28.23 2.97 16.90
CA LYS A 137 28.93 1.82 16.36
C LYS A 137 28.42 1.58 14.95
N ALA A 138 29.31 1.31 14.01
CA ALA A 138 28.97 1.03 12.61
C ALA A 138 28.11 -0.24 12.40
N TYR A 139 27.81 -0.97 13.48
CA TYR A 139 27.28 -2.32 13.44
C TYR A 139 26.32 -2.55 14.62
N SER A 140 25.02 -2.34 14.43
CA SER A 140 24.02 -2.83 15.37
C SER A 140 22.85 -3.48 14.65
N VAL A 141 22.45 -4.67 15.11
CA VAL A 141 21.19 -5.32 14.74
C VAL A 141 20.02 -4.35 14.94
N ASP A 142 20.15 -3.47 15.93
CA ASP A 142 19.15 -2.49 16.24
C ASP A 142 18.91 -1.46 15.13
N ASP A 143 19.92 -1.12 14.31
CA ASP A 143 19.76 -0.14 13.22
C ASP A 143 18.98 -0.77 12.05
N THR A 144 19.21 -2.07 11.79
CA THR A 144 18.39 -2.87 10.86
C THR A 144 16.97 -3.06 11.39
N TYR A 145 16.83 -3.35 12.68
CA TYR A 145 15.54 -3.47 13.36
C TYR A 145 14.73 -2.17 13.24
N PHE A 146 15.33 -1.03 13.59
CA PHE A 146 14.72 0.28 13.44
C PHE A 146 14.24 0.50 12.00
N SER A 147 15.10 0.22 11.02
CA SER A 147 14.79 0.42 9.60
C SER A 147 13.58 -0.39 9.15
N PHE A 148 13.53 -1.68 9.52
CA PHE A 148 12.38 -2.53 9.19
C PHE A 148 11.08 -2.06 9.86
N ILE A 149 11.11 -1.79 11.17
CA ILE A 149 9.95 -1.29 11.93
C ILE A 149 9.44 0.05 11.40
N SER A 150 10.34 0.89 10.90
CA SER A 150 10.00 2.18 10.29
C SER A 150 9.37 2.01 8.91
N PHE A 151 9.97 1.17 8.04
CA PHE A 151 9.44 0.94 6.69
C PHE A 151 8.10 0.22 6.70
N ALA A 152 7.91 -0.70 7.64
CA ALA A 152 6.65 -1.39 7.89
C ALA A 152 5.59 -0.49 8.55
N THR A 153 5.91 0.79 8.78
CA THR A 153 5.05 1.79 9.42
C THR A 153 4.50 1.33 10.78
N VAL A 154 5.29 0.55 11.53
CA VAL A 154 4.96 0.10 12.89
C VAL A 154 5.37 1.18 13.89
N GLY A 155 6.59 1.70 13.74
CA GLY A 155 7.07 2.89 14.46
C GLY A 155 6.98 2.83 15.99
N PHE A 156 7.53 1.78 16.64
CA PHE A 156 7.49 1.65 18.10
C PHE A 156 8.06 2.85 18.88
N GLY A 157 8.98 3.61 18.28
CA GLY A 157 9.55 4.82 18.89
C GLY A 157 10.62 4.56 19.95
N ASP A 158 11.00 3.30 20.16
CA ASP A 158 12.10 2.89 21.01
C ASP A 158 13.47 3.34 20.46
N LYS A 159 13.56 3.46 19.13
CA LYS A 159 14.64 4.16 18.43
C LYS A 159 14.07 5.17 17.44
N VAL A 160 14.64 6.37 17.44
CA VAL A 160 14.22 7.50 16.59
C VAL A 160 15.47 8.20 16.04
N PRO A 161 15.46 8.60 14.76
CA PRO A 161 16.61 9.25 14.16
C PRO A 161 16.85 10.64 14.74
N GLN A 162 18.12 10.93 15.02
CA GLN A 162 18.55 12.27 15.39
C GLN A 162 18.64 13.14 14.13
N ILE A 163 17.93 14.26 14.17
CA ILE A 163 17.85 15.22 13.06
C ILE A 163 18.36 16.58 13.54
N ASP A 164 19.65 16.63 13.84
CA ASP A 164 20.37 17.82 14.33
C ASP A 164 20.98 18.66 13.19
N THR A 165 20.99 18.15 11.95
CA THR A 165 21.55 18.86 10.80
C THR A 165 20.75 18.56 9.54
N PHE A 166 20.61 19.54 8.66
CA PHE A 166 19.93 19.38 7.36
C PHE A 166 20.47 18.21 6.51
N TYR A 167 21.79 17.94 6.57
CA TYR A 167 22.37 16.78 5.91
C TYR A 167 21.84 15.45 6.46
N ARG A 168 21.72 15.33 7.79
CA ARG A 168 21.17 14.13 8.44
C ARG A 168 19.67 14.01 8.17
N PHE A 169 18.93 15.11 8.21
CA PHE A 169 17.54 15.18 7.77
C PHE A 169 17.35 14.60 6.36
N GLY A 170 18.08 15.13 5.36
CA GLY A 170 17.95 14.68 3.98
C GLY A 170 18.30 13.20 3.79
N LYS A 171 19.36 12.72 4.47
CA LYS A 171 19.72 11.30 4.46
C LYS A 171 18.64 10.40 5.05
N VAL A 172 18.12 10.74 6.24
CA VAL A 172 17.07 9.95 6.91
C VAL A 172 15.78 9.99 6.07
N MET A 173 15.39 11.15 5.57
CA MET A 173 14.20 11.29 4.71
C MET A 173 14.28 10.44 3.45
N SER A 174 15.36 10.56 2.70
CA SER A 174 15.56 9.75 1.48
C SER A 174 15.58 8.25 1.78
N TYR A 175 16.18 7.84 2.91
CA TYR A 175 16.20 6.46 3.36
C TYR A 175 14.79 5.94 3.69
N LEU A 176 14.00 6.69 4.48
CA LEU A 176 12.63 6.33 4.83
C LEU A 176 11.69 6.32 3.61
N VAL A 177 11.78 7.31 2.73
CA VAL A 177 11.00 7.35 1.49
C VAL A 177 11.35 6.16 0.59
N TRP A 178 12.63 5.84 0.43
CA TRP A 178 13.06 4.70 -0.37
C TRP A 178 12.55 3.37 0.22
N GLY A 179 12.71 3.16 1.52
CA GLY A 179 12.26 1.94 2.18
C GLY A 179 10.74 1.77 2.20
N THR A 180 9.98 2.86 2.37
CA THR A 180 8.50 2.82 2.30
C THR A 180 8.00 2.52 0.88
N ILE A 181 8.67 3.00 -0.18
CA ILE A 181 8.36 2.61 -1.56
C ILE A 181 8.56 1.09 -1.75
N LEU A 182 9.68 0.54 -1.26
CA LEU A 182 9.92 -0.91 -1.30
C LEU A 182 8.87 -1.68 -0.51
N ASN A 183 8.42 -1.16 0.64
CA ASN A 183 7.37 -1.78 1.45
C ASN A 183 6.03 -1.82 0.72
N ILE A 184 5.65 -0.75 0.02
CA ILE A 184 4.43 -0.72 -0.79
C ILE A 184 4.49 -1.77 -1.90
N ILE A 185 5.63 -1.91 -2.59
CA ILE A 185 5.82 -2.93 -3.63
C ILE A 185 5.71 -4.33 -3.03
N LEU A 186 6.30 -4.57 -1.86
CA LEU A 186 6.21 -5.84 -1.15
C LEU A 186 4.77 -6.18 -0.76
N ILE A 187 4.03 -5.23 -0.19
CA ILE A 187 2.62 -5.41 0.19
C ILE A 187 1.77 -5.75 -1.03
N ASN A 188 1.97 -5.06 -2.16
CA ASN A 188 1.25 -5.36 -3.41
C ASN A 188 1.55 -6.79 -3.90
N TYR A 189 2.82 -7.19 -3.87
CA TYR A 189 3.22 -8.56 -4.23
C TYR A 189 2.58 -9.60 -3.31
N LEU A 190 2.58 -9.36 -1.99
CA LEU A 190 1.95 -10.25 -1.01
C LEU A 190 0.43 -10.31 -1.20
N THR A 191 -0.21 -9.19 -1.52
CA THR A 191 -1.64 -9.12 -1.81
C THR A 191 -1.98 -9.97 -3.03
N ASN A 192 -1.20 -9.88 -4.10
CA ASN A 192 -1.39 -10.71 -5.29
C ASN A 192 -1.14 -12.19 -5.01
N CYS A 193 -0.11 -12.52 -4.23
CA CYS A 193 0.15 -13.88 -3.77
C CYS A 193 -1.02 -14.44 -2.92
N PHE A 194 -1.59 -13.61 -2.05
CA PHE A 194 -2.73 -13.98 -1.21
C PHE A 194 -4.00 -14.18 -2.04
N ASN A 195 -4.24 -13.31 -3.02
CA ASN A 195 -5.35 -13.46 -3.97
C ASN A 195 -5.20 -14.72 -4.81
N ASP A 196 -4.00 -15.00 -5.32
CA ASP A 196 -3.70 -16.25 -6.03
C ASP A 196 -3.91 -17.47 -5.13
N LEU A 197 -3.52 -17.40 -3.86
CA LEU A 197 -3.74 -18.47 -2.89
C LEU A 197 -5.23 -18.68 -2.62
N ILE A 198 -6.01 -17.62 -2.44
CA ILE A 198 -7.46 -17.69 -2.27
C ILE A 198 -8.11 -18.30 -3.52
N ASN A 199 -7.71 -17.85 -4.70
CA ASN A 199 -8.27 -18.33 -5.97
C ASN A 199 -7.86 -19.79 -6.27
N ARG A 200 -6.68 -20.22 -5.82
CA ARG A 200 -6.21 -21.62 -5.91
C ARG A 200 -6.77 -22.52 -4.81
N THR A 201 -7.19 -21.95 -3.69
CA THR A 201 -7.95 -22.70 -2.70
C THR A 201 -9.19 -23.15 -3.46
N PRO A 202 -9.39 -24.47 -3.65
CA PRO A 202 -10.56 -24.93 -4.36
C PRO A 202 -11.75 -24.32 -3.64
N GLN A 203 -12.46 -23.41 -4.32
CA GLN A 203 -13.81 -23.02 -3.96
C GLN A 203 -14.47 -24.36 -3.65
N ILE A 204 -14.93 -24.56 -2.41
CA ILE A 204 -15.40 -25.87 -1.98
C ILE A 204 -16.72 -26.14 -2.71
N ARG A 205 -16.62 -26.42 -4.01
CA ARG A 205 -17.67 -26.58 -5.02
C ARG A 205 -18.26 -27.99 -4.92
N GLY A 206 -18.30 -28.49 -3.68
CA GLY A 206 -18.55 -29.87 -3.32
C GLY A 206 -18.91 -30.08 -1.85
N THR A 207 -18.75 -29.08 -0.96
CA THR A 207 -19.52 -29.09 0.28
C THR A 207 -20.93 -28.70 -0.09
N LYS A 208 -21.89 -29.55 0.27
CA LYS A 208 -23.31 -29.20 0.31
C LYS A 208 -23.41 -27.81 0.96
N MET A 209 -23.65 -26.78 0.15
CA MET A 209 -23.78 -25.44 0.67
C MET A 209 -25.11 -25.41 1.39
N GLU A 210 -25.04 -25.50 2.71
CA GLU A 210 -26.19 -25.46 3.61
C GLU A 210 -26.40 -24.00 3.98
N VAL A 211 -27.50 -23.44 3.54
CA VAL A 211 -27.91 -22.08 3.86
C VAL A 211 -28.86 -22.17 5.06
N MET A 212 -28.53 -21.44 6.12
CA MET A 212 -29.39 -21.37 7.30
C MET A 212 -30.54 -20.40 7.03
N ILE A 213 -31.77 -20.89 6.97
CA ILE A 213 -32.98 -20.09 6.80
C ILE A 213 -33.83 -20.28 8.07
N GLY A 214 -33.82 -19.27 8.95
CA GLY A 214 -34.35 -19.41 10.31
C GLY A 214 -33.42 -20.30 11.15
N ASP A 215 -33.97 -21.36 11.74
CA ASP A 215 -33.25 -22.35 12.57
C ASP A 215 -32.94 -23.66 11.83
N GLN A 216 -33.17 -23.73 10.51
CA GLN A 216 -32.93 -24.93 9.71
C GLN A 216 -31.83 -24.71 8.67
N PHE A 217 -30.92 -25.69 8.57
CA PHE A 217 -29.93 -25.79 7.51
C PHE A 217 -30.58 -26.47 6.30
N ILE A 218 -30.68 -25.75 5.19
CA ILE A 218 -31.27 -26.26 3.94
C ILE A 218 -30.17 -26.27 2.88
N THR A 219 -30.00 -27.39 2.19
CA THR A 219 -29.03 -27.49 1.10
C THR A 219 -29.51 -26.74 -0.15
N VAL A 220 -28.58 -26.20 -0.94
CA VAL A 220 -28.93 -25.59 -2.26
C VAL A 220 -29.72 -26.57 -3.15
N SER A 221 -29.47 -27.88 -3.05
CA SER A 221 -30.24 -28.90 -3.79
C SER A 221 -31.70 -28.95 -3.35
N GLU A 222 -31.98 -28.87 -2.05
CA GLU A 222 -33.34 -28.83 -1.50
C GLU A 222 -34.04 -27.51 -1.84
N ILE A 223 -33.32 -26.38 -1.81
CA ILE A 223 -33.88 -25.09 -2.26
C ILE A 223 -34.30 -25.19 -3.73
N THR A 224 -33.43 -25.72 -4.59
CA THR A 224 -33.76 -25.87 -6.02
C THR A 224 -34.93 -26.82 -6.26
N SER A 225 -35.08 -27.89 -5.48
CA SER A 225 -36.23 -28.80 -5.63
C SER A 225 -37.54 -28.19 -5.11
N LEU A 226 -37.50 -27.46 -4.00
CA LEU A 226 -38.66 -26.73 -3.45
C LEU A 226 -39.13 -25.64 -4.41
N VAL A 227 -38.20 -24.85 -4.94
CA VAL A 227 -38.50 -23.81 -5.94
C VAL A 227 -39.05 -24.45 -7.22
N ALA A 228 -38.42 -25.51 -7.72
CA ALA A 228 -38.91 -26.23 -8.90
C ALA A 228 -40.34 -26.75 -8.71
N GLN A 229 -40.65 -27.32 -7.55
CA GLN A 229 -41.99 -27.80 -7.22
C GLN A 229 -43.03 -26.68 -7.16
N GLN A 230 -42.67 -25.52 -6.59
CA GLN A 230 -43.56 -24.37 -6.47
C GLN A 230 -43.88 -23.70 -7.81
N PHE A 231 -42.94 -23.71 -8.75
CA PHE A 231 -43.13 -23.16 -10.09
C PHE A 231 -43.50 -24.21 -11.15
N HIS A 232 -43.87 -25.42 -10.72
CA HIS A 232 -44.18 -26.57 -11.61
C HIS A 232 -43.11 -26.84 -12.68
N ALA A 233 -41.85 -26.57 -12.35
CA ALA A 233 -40.69 -26.77 -13.20
C ALA A 233 -39.90 -28.00 -12.77
N SER A 234 -39.04 -28.53 -13.66
CA SER A 234 -38.08 -29.56 -13.26
C SER A 234 -36.89 -28.93 -12.51
N PRO A 235 -36.32 -29.59 -11.48
CA PRO A 235 -35.13 -29.10 -10.79
C PRO A 235 -33.96 -28.80 -11.73
N HIS A 236 -33.87 -29.52 -12.85
CA HIS A 236 -32.90 -29.26 -13.90
C HIS A 236 -33.10 -27.92 -14.61
N GLN A 237 -34.35 -27.51 -14.87
CA GLN A 237 -34.65 -26.20 -15.48
C GLN A 237 -34.30 -25.05 -14.54
N VAL A 238 -34.65 -25.15 -13.25
CA VAL A 238 -34.28 -24.13 -12.26
C VAL A 238 -32.76 -24.02 -12.13
N ARG A 239 -32.06 -25.15 -12.15
CA ARG A 239 -30.59 -25.17 -12.09
C ARG A 239 -29.94 -24.65 -13.37
N SER A 240 -30.55 -24.86 -14.54
CA SER A 240 -30.09 -24.26 -15.81
C SER A 240 -30.26 -22.75 -15.77
N ILE A 241 -31.40 -22.25 -15.32
CA ILE A 241 -31.65 -20.80 -15.20
C ILE A 241 -30.63 -20.14 -14.26
N LEU A 242 -30.35 -20.76 -13.11
CA LEU A 242 -29.32 -20.26 -12.19
C LEU A 242 -27.93 -20.22 -12.84
N HIS A 243 -27.57 -21.27 -13.58
CA HIS A 243 -26.31 -21.31 -14.33
C HIS A 243 -26.26 -20.27 -15.46
N ASP A 244 -27.38 -20.01 -16.13
CA ASP A 244 -27.48 -18.99 -17.17
C ASP A 244 -27.36 -17.58 -16.57
N ILE A 245 -27.93 -17.34 -15.39
CA ILE A 245 -27.78 -16.08 -14.64
C ILE A 245 -26.32 -15.87 -14.22
N ASP A 246 -25.65 -16.89 -13.67
CA ASP A 246 -24.23 -16.80 -13.30
C ASP A 246 -23.36 -16.47 -14.51
N LYS A 247 -23.62 -17.10 -15.65
CA LYS A 247 -22.91 -16.84 -16.91
C LYS A 247 -23.15 -15.42 -17.41
N ILE A 248 -24.38 -14.91 -17.32
CA ILE A 248 -24.70 -13.52 -17.67
C ILE A 248 -23.98 -12.54 -16.72
N MET A 249 -23.88 -12.84 -15.42
CA MET A 249 -23.13 -12.02 -14.47
C MET A 249 -21.62 -12.01 -14.77
N GLU A 250 -21.03 -13.17 -15.09
CA GLU A 250 -19.63 -13.27 -15.52
C GLU A 250 -19.39 -12.47 -16.82
N ASP A 251 -20.29 -12.58 -17.80
CA ASP A 251 -20.21 -11.83 -19.06
C ASP A 251 -20.34 -10.31 -18.82
N MET A 252 -21.20 -9.87 -17.90
CA MET A 252 -21.32 -8.45 -17.53
C MET A 252 -20.07 -7.92 -16.83
N GLN A 253 -19.49 -8.67 -15.89
CA GLN A 253 -18.23 -8.30 -15.24
C GLN A 253 -17.07 -8.22 -16.24
N ASN A 254 -17.01 -9.17 -17.19
CA ASN A 254 -15.98 -9.14 -18.24
C ASN A 254 -16.17 -7.95 -19.19
N ASN A 255 -17.41 -7.58 -19.52
CA ASN A 255 -17.69 -6.40 -20.35
C ASN A 255 -17.38 -5.09 -19.63
N GLU A 256 -17.70 -4.95 -18.33
CA GLU A 256 -17.30 -3.78 -17.54
C GLU A 256 -15.78 -3.64 -17.49
N ASN A 257 -15.06 -4.74 -17.25
CA ASN A 257 -13.59 -4.74 -17.28
C ASN A 257 -13.03 -4.36 -18.66
N THR A 258 -13.71 -4.73 -19.75
CA THR A 258 -13.29 -4.40 -21.12
C THR A 258 -13.57 -2.93 -21.46
N MET A 259 -14.72 -2.38 -21.05
CA MET A 259 -15.04 -0.97 -21.23
C MET A 259 -14.11 -0.05 -20.41
N GLU A 260 -13.72 -0.45 -19.20
CA GLU A 260 -12.71 0.28 -18.41
C GLU A 260 -11.32 0.31 -19.08
N ILE A 261 -10.99 -0.69 -19.91
CA ILE A 261 -9.73 -0.75 -20.64
C ILE A 261 -9.78 0.14 -21.88
N GLU A 262 -10.92 0.19 -22.58
CA GLU A 262 -11.12 1.06 -23.76
C GLU A 262 -11.21 2.55 -23.37
N GLU A 263 -11.81 2.90 -22.24
CA GLU A 263 -11.90 4.29 -21.78
C GLU A 263 -10.54 4.86 -21.31
N LYS A 264 -9.57 3.98 -21.01
CA LYS A 264 -8.19 4.34 -20.61
C LYS A 264 -7.18 4.32 -21.78
N SER A 265 -7.62 4.02 -23.00
CA SER A 265 -6.82 3.96 -24.25
C SER A 265 -6.93 5.26 -25.05
#